data_AF-A0A812IUD3-F1
#
_entry.id   AF-A0A812IUD3-F1
#
_cell.length_a   1.000
_cell.length_b   1.000
_cell.length_c   1.000
_cell.angle_alpha   90.00
_cell.angle_beta   90.00
_cell.angle_gamma   90.00
#
_symmetry.space_group_name_H-M   'P 1'
#
loop_
_entity.id
_entity.type
_entity.pdbx_description
1 polymer ?
#
loop_
_entity_poly.entity_id
_entity_poly.type
_entity_poly.pdbx_seq_one_letter_code
_entity_poly.pdbx_strand_id
1 'polypeptide(L)'
;MGGGDVVLFQATVVESWIGDSDSSVEADDPLSPKTPKTPKTPKTPMGTPLKKKKRSFLEQMHRTCCRTGVAVSAVTVAREGCDATKLHWLPWRTGGDVLHMPNFGPGAGQNMAQHLQHWMRKMQGSAYNCVVKFRCSKGLSCKSLLAPWPAAASAMDQSAFEVPRLSPEMSVAFILRPEVENEMEEDYARIRDRKSLSVQAAILYTNSKGERLLRTHTRSLGVPNSVRQLYQSVNLAPLMTVLLKQAVATALDPAQSAKLPRDLLMESCLQILGTFRRRCVEYTTKNCLVTNRQLMLFPLYVLAARKLLYALTSSKEDKAQVEESLHRILRMPIHSVMVALYPRVFPLPADSPEGVDLPRASAASEEVVTRGTAPAYLVTNGLGMWYHQT
;
A
#
# COMPACT_ATOMS: atom_id res chain seq x y z
N MET A 1 -3.75 1.32 -29.94
CA MET A 1 -4.30 1.47 -28.59
C MET A 1 -3.85 0.25 -27.81
N GLY A 2 -2.84 0.40 -26.96
CA GLY A 2 -2.16 -0.74 -26.33
C GLY A 2 -2.30 -0.69 -24.82
N GLY A 3 -2.42 -1.88 -24.24
CA GLY A 3 -2.31 -2.17 -22.83
C GLY A 3 -1.99 -3.67 -22.72
N GLY A 4 -1.26 -4.09 -21.70
CA GLY A 4 -0.92 -5.49 -21.57
C GLY A 4 -0.01 -5.78 -20.38
N ASP A 5 0.40 -7.04 -20.29
CA ASP A 5 1.27 -7.53 -19.24
C ASP A 5 2.48 -8.23 -19.85
N VAL A 6 3.65 -7.97 -19.27
CA VAL A 6 4.87 -8.75 -19.46
C VAL A 6 5.15 -9.45 -18.15
N VAL A 7 5.20 -10.79 -18.15
CA VAL A 7 5.58 -11.56 -16.97
C VAL A 7 7.02 -12.02 -17.14
N LEU A 8 7.92 -11.46 -16.33
CA LEU A 8 9.32 -11.83 -16.28
C LEU A 8 9.50 -13.01 -15.32
N PHE A 9 10.15 -14.07 -15.78
CA PHE A 9 10.62 -15.17 -14.94
C PHE A 9 12.12 -15.08 -14.83
N GLN A 10 12.63 -14.88 -13.61
CA GLN A 10 14.05 -14.69 -13.36
C GLN A 10 14.54 -15.63 -12.26
N ALA A 11 15.56 -16.43 -12.57
CA ALA A 11 16.20 -17.35 -11.62
C ALA A 11 17.64 -16.96 -11.25
N THR A 12 18.22 -15.98 -11.95
CA THR A 12 19.62 -15.57 -11.80
C THR A 12 19.75 -14.08 -11.49
N VAL A 13 20.87 -13.68 -10.92
CA VAL A 13 21.20 -12.26 -10.74
C VAL A 13 21.41 -11.62 -12.12
N VAL A 14 20.85 -10.44 -12.33
CA VAL A 14 21.13 -9.65 -13.53
C VAL A 14 22.48 -8.95 -13.36
N GLU A 15 23.52 -9.61 -13.88
CA GLU A 15 24.90 -9.11 -13.84
C GLU A 15 25.14 -8.02 -14.88
N SER A 16 24.55 -8.13 -16.07
CA SER A 16 24.69 -7.18 -17.17
C SER A 16 23.40 -6.41 -17.44
N TRP A 17 23.53 -5.10 -17.67
CA TRP A 17 22.43 -4.22 -18.05
C TRP A 17 22.65 -3.64 -19.44
N ILE A 18 21.58 -3.34 -20.17
CA ILE A 18 21.72 -2.61 -21.43
C ILE A 18 22.35 -1.25 -21.10
N GLY A 19 23.56 -1.00 -21.61
CA GLY A 19 24.39 0.18 -21.28
C GLY A 19 25.50 -0.05 -20.25
N ASP A 20 25.77 -1.30 -19.82
CA ASP A 20 26.92 -1.68 -18.97
C ASP A 20 28.22 -1.90 -19.78
N SER A 21 28.31 -1.45 -21.04
CA SER A 21 29.56 -1.52 -21.80
C SER A 21 30.65 -0.71 -21.08
N ASP A 22 31.70 -1.41 -20.68
CA ASP A 22 32.97 -0.82 -20.26
C ASP A 22 33.43 0.18 -21.32
N SER A 23 33.39 1.46 -20.98
CA SER A 23 34.08 2.50 -21.74
C SER A 23 34.89 3.31 -20.76
N SER A 24 36.04 2.75 -20.38
CA SER A 24 37.24 3.46 -19.94
C SER A 24 37.87 4.27 -21.09
N VAL A 25 37.03 4.99 -21.85
CA VAL A 25 37.45 5.96 -22.86
C VAL A 25 36.42 7.10 -22.84
N GLU A 26 36.39 7.88 -21.77
CA GLU A 26 36.01 9.28 -21.90
C GLU A 26 37.18 9.97 -22.59
N ALA A 27 37.15 10.03 -23.92
CA ALA A 27 37.89 11.06 -24.62
C ALA A 27 37.19 12.38 -24.29
N ASP A 28 37.85 13.22 -23.49
CA ASP A 28 37.48 14.62 -23.27
C ASP A 28 37.34 15.29 -24.65
N ASP A 29 36.09 15.52 -25.08
CA ASP A 29 35.78 16.43 -26.17
C ASP A 29 35.47 17.81 -25.56
N PRO A 30 36.39 18.79 -25.65
CA PRO A 30 36.24 20.10 -25.01
C PRO A 30 35.15 20.99 -25.66
N LEU A 31 34.40 20.51 -26.65
CA LEU A 31 33.38 21.29 -27.36
C LEU A 31 31.91 20.83 -27.19
N SER A 32 31.59 19.94 -26.25
CA SER A 32 30.17 19.58 -26.03
C SER A 32 29.34 20.77 -25.51
N PRO A 33 28.27 21.21 -26.21
CA PRO A 33 27.46 22.33 -25.76
C PRO A 33 26.70 21.98 -24.48
N LYS A 34 26.77 22.86 -23.48
CA LYS A 34 26.07 22.73 -22.19
C LYS A 34 24.58 22.53 -22.43
N THR A 35 24.09 21.32 -22.18
CA THR A 35 22.65 21.02 -22.25
C THR A 35 21.89 21.86 -21.23
N PRO A 36 20.73 22.44 -21.59
CA PRO A 36 19.93 23.25 -20.68
C PRO A 36 19.46 22.39 -19.50
N LYS A 37 19.47 22.99 -18.30
CA LYS A 37 19.02 22.36 -17.05
C LYS A 37 17.63 21.77 -17.26
N THR A 38 17.55 20.44 -17.30
CA THR A 38 16.28 19.72 -17.28
C THR A 38 15.48 20.12 -16.03
N PRO A 39 14.17 20.36 -16.15
CA PRO A 39 13.34 20.61 -14.98
C PRO A 39 13.48 19.43 -14.02
N LYS A 40 13.71 19.71 -12.73
CA LYS A 40 13.85 18.70 -11.68
C LYS A 40 12.65 17.77 -11.74
N THR A 41 12.86 16.54 -12.19
CA THR A 41 11.87 15.48 -12.04
C THR A 41 11.55 15.33 -10.55
N PRO A 42 10.28 15.14 -10.17
CA PRO A 42 9.94 14.88 -8.76
C PRO A 42 10.77 13.68 -8.30
N LYS A 43 11.55 13.87 -7.24
CA LYS A 43 12.37 12.81 -6.64
C LYS A 43 11.45 11.65 -6.32
N THR A 44 11.56 10.54 -7.06
CA THR A 44 10.73 9.35 -6.83
C THR A 44 11.25 8.66 -5.57
N PRO A 45 10.51 8.64 -4.44
CA PRO A 45 11.12 8.40 -3.15
C PRO A 45 11.14 6.93 -2.70
N MET A 46 10.41 6.02 -3.35
CA MET A 46 10.07 4.73 -2.73
C MET A 46 11.04 3.60 -3.14
N GLY A 47 11.89 3.13 -2.23
CA GLY A 47 12.67 1.88 -2.36
C GLY A 47 14.18 2.04 -2.58
N THR A 48 14.86 0.90 -2.74
CA THR A 48 16.33 0.76 -2.79
C THR A 48 17.02 1.76 -3.75
N PRO A 49 18.08 2.46 -3.29
CA PRO A 49 18.84 3.38 -4.14
C PRO A 49 19.58 2.63 -5.27
N LEU A 50 19.34 3.05 -6.51
CA LEU A 50 19.97 2.50 -7.71
C LEU A 50 21.16 3.35 -8.18
N LYS A 51 22.19 2.72 -8.75
CA LYS A 51 23.29 3.40 -9.45
C LYS A 51 22.73 4.26 -10.61
N LYS A 52 23.31 5.44 -10.85
CA LYS A 52 22.81 6.48 -11.77
C LYS A 52 22.45 5.95 -13.18
N LYS A 53 23.33 5.18 -13.84
CA LYS A 53 23.10 4.60 -15.18
C LYS A 53 21.96 3.56 -15.21
N LYS A 54 21.89 2.69 -14.20
CA LYS A 54 20.82 1.68 -14.07
C LYS A 54 19.46 2.33 -13.81
N ARG A 55 19.46 3.40 -13.00
CA ARG A 55 18.28 4.22 -12.74
C ARG A 55 17.74 4.87 -14.02
N SER A 56 18.60 5.45 -14.86
CA SER A 56 18.14 6.09 -16.10
C SER A 56 17.51 5.10 -17.07
N PHE A 57 18.06 3.89 -17.20
CA PHE A 57 17.46 2.84 -18.03
C PHE A 57 16.07 2.42 -17.53
N LEU A 58 15.94 2.11 -16.23
CA LEU A 58 14.67 1.72 -15.63
C LEU A 58 13.62 2.83 -15.70
N GLU A 59 14.02 4.09 -15.51
CA GLU A 59 13.14 5.25 -15.68
C GLU A 59 12.68 5.42 -17.13
N GLN A 60 13.56 5.22 -18.10
CA GLN A 60 13.19 5.22 -19.52
C GLN A 60 12.21 4.10 -19.85
N MET A 61 12.47 2.87 -19.35
CA MET A 61 11.56 1.75 -19.52
C MET A 61 10.19 2.02 -18.88
N HIS A 62 10.17 2.57 -17.68
CA HIS A 62 8.93 2.97 -17.01
C HIS A 62 8.13 3.98 -17.83
N ARG A 63 8.78 5.00 -18.41
CA ARG A 63 8.11 5.97 -19.31
C ARG A 63 7.51 5.28 -20.53
N THR A 64 8.23 4.33 -21.13
CA THR A 64 7.72 3.53 -22.24
C THR A 64 6.49 2.73 -21.81
N CYS A 65 6.57 2.00 -20.69
CA CYS A 65 5.47 1.24 -20.10
C CYS A 65 4.23 2.10 -19.83
N CYS A 66 4.39 3.29 -19.25
CA CYS A 66 3.28 4.24 -19.05
C CYS A 66 2.66 4.69 -20.37
N ARG A 67 3.49 5.06 -21.35
CA ARG A 67 3.02 5.50 -22.67
C ARG A 67 2.26 4.40 -23.43
N THR A 68 2.70 3.15 -23.31
CA THR A 68 2.11 2.00 -24.01
C THR A 68 1.07 1.25 -23.20
N GLY A 69 0.84 1.62 -21.93
CA GLY A 69 -0.08 0.91 -21.04
C GLY A 69 0.35 -0.50 -20.64
N VAL A 70 1.65 -0.81 -20.73
CA VAL A 70 2.18 -2.16 -20.45
C VAL A 70 2.68 -2.25 -19.02
N ALA A 71 2.10 -3.17 -18.24
CA ALA A 71 2.59 -3.51 -16.92
C ALA A 71 3.62 -4.65 -16.97
N VAL A 72 4.55 -4.65 -16.02
CA VAL A 72 5.57 -5.69 -15.89
C VAL A 72 5.35 -6.42 -14.58
N SER A 73 5.13 -7.72 -14.59
CA SER A 73 5.11 -8.54 -13.38
C SER A 73 6.38 -9.38 -13.32
N ALA A 74 6.84 -9.76 -12.14
CA ALA A 74 8.08 -10.52 -11.98
C ALA A 74 7.91 -11.71 -11.04
N VAL A 75 8.30 -12.89 -11.50
CA VAL A 75 8.54 -14.07 -10.67
C VAL A 75 10.04 -14.19 -10.48
N THR A 76 10.51 -14.06 -9.24
CA THR A 76 11.94 -14.17 -8.93
C THR A 76 12.22 -15.35 -8.03
N VAL A 77 13.01 -16.28 -8.55
CA VAL A 77 13.56 -17.44 -7.85
C VAL A 77 15.02 -17.13 -7.57
N ALA A 78 15.28 -16.37 -6.51
CA ALA A 78 16.65 -15.95 -6.19
C ALA A 78 17.24 -16.88 -5.11
N ARG A 79 18.51 -17.25 -5.25
CA ARG A 79 19.27 -17.90 -4.17
C ARG A 79 19.56 -16.87 -3.09
N GLU A 80 19.71 -17.32 -1.84
CA GLU A 80 20.12 -16.47 -0.73
C GLU A 80 21.36 -15.62 -1.09
N GLY A 81 21.30 -14.32 -0.82
CA GLY A 81 22.36 -13.35 -1.15
C GLY A 81 22.18 -12.59 -2.48
N CYS A 82 21.20 -12.97 -3.30
CA CYS A 82 20.89 -12.28 -4.55
C CYS A 82 19.93 -11.10 -4.33
N ASP A 83 20.41 -9.86 -4.53
CA ASP A 83 19.58 -8.67 -4.39
C ASP A 83 18.57 -8.49 -5.55
N ALA A 84 17.40 -9.11 -5.43
CA ALA A 84 16.32 -9.04 -6.41
C ALA A 84 15.51 -7.72 -6.38
N THR A 85 15.74 -6.85 -5.39
CA THR A 85 15.02 -5.55 -5.23
C THR A 85 15.07 -4.73 -6.52
N LYS A 86 16.21 -4.76 -7.21
CA LYS A 86 16.44 -4.03 -8.47
C LYS A 86 15.50 -4.47 -9.59
N LEU A 87 15.18 -5.76 -9.66
CA LEU A 87 14.26 -6.32 -10.66
C LEU A 87 12.81 -5.96 -10.35
N HIS A 88 12.48 -5.79 -9.07
CA HIS A 88 11.12 -5.48 -8.62
C HIS A 88 10.76 -4.00 -8.77
N TRP A 89 11.76 -3.14 -8.98
CA TRP A 89 11.58 -1.69 -9.13
C TRP A 89 10.53 -1.31 -10.20
N LEU A 90 10.61 -1.94 -11.37
CA LEU A 90 9.71 -1.68 -12.51
C LEU A 90 8.33 -2.30 -12.29
N PRO A 91 8.20 -3.57 -11.84
CA PRO A 91 6.90 -4.13 -11.49
C PRO A 91 6.07 -3.31 -10.51
N TRP A 92 6.66 -2.86 -9.40
CA TRP A 92 5.92 -2.05 -8.43
C TRP A 92 5.39 -0.74 -9.04
N ARG A 93 6.18 -0.11 -9.91
CA ARG A 93 5.84 1.18 -10.54
C ARG A 93 4.87 1.06 -11.71
N THR A 94 4.85 -0.08 -12.39
CA THR A 94 3.93 -0.31 -13.50
C THR A 94 2.58 -0.87 -13.06
N GLY A 95 2.41 -1.17 -11.76
CA GLY A 95 1.22 -1.83 -11.25
C GLY A 95 1.20 -3.34 -11.48
N GLY A 96 2.36 -3.91 -11.79
CA GLY A 96 2.60 -5.34 -11.88
C GLY A 96 2.61 -6.05 -10.53
N ASP A 97 2.57 -7.37 -10.56
CA ASP A 97 2.72 -8.22 -9.38
C ASP A 97 4.16 -8.74 -9.26
N VAL A 98 4.59 -9.01 -8.04
CA VAL A 98 5.89 -9.60 -7.76
C VAL A 98 5.66 -10.86 -6.94
N LEU A 99 6.22 -11.98 -7.37
CA LEU A 99 6.26 -13.23 -6.64
C LEU A 99 7.73 -13.56 -6.40
N HIS A 100 8.18 -13.30 -5.18
CA HIS A 100 9.53 -13.64 -4.77
C HIS A 100 9.51 -14.95 -4.00
N MET A 101 10.21 -15.97 -4.52
CA MET A 101 10.30 -17.30 -3.92
C MET A 101 11.75 -17.60 -3.61
N PRO A 102 12.26 -17.18 -2.44
CA PRO A 102 13.56 -17.63 -1.96
C PRO A 102 13.51 -19.15 -1.75
N ASN A 103 14.59 -19.86 -2.08
CA ASN A 103 14.72 -21.31 -1.85
C ASN A 103 13.69 -22.18 -2.60
N PHE A 104 13.48 -21.90 -3.89
CA PHE A 104 12.63 -22.72 -4.77
C PHE A 104 13.17 -24.17 -4.85
N GLY A 105 12.42 -25.10 -4.28
CA GLY A 105 12.76 -26.52 -4.22
C GLY A 105 11.70 -27.44 -4.85
N PRO A 106 11.92 -28.76 -4.81
CA PRO A 106 10.94 -29.74 -5.29
C PRO A 106 9.62 -29.58 -4.51
N GLY A 107 8.52 -29.29 -5.23
CA GLY A 107 7.19 -29.00 -4.65
C GLY A 107 6.77 -27.52 -4.71
N ALA A 108 7.71 -26.58 -4.82
CA ALA A 108 7.39 -25.15 -4.95
C ALA A 108 6.64 -24.80 -6.26
N GLY A 109 6.75 -25.66 -7.27
CA GLY A 109 6.08 -25.51 -8.56
C GLY A 109 4.55 -25.43 -8.46
N GLN A 110 3.92 -26.18 -7.54
CA GLN A 110 2.47 -26.14 -7.37
C GLN A 110 2.01 -24.80 -6.79
N ASN A 111 2.72 -24.29 -5.77
CA ASN A 111 2.46 -22.97 -5.20
C ASN A 111 2.65 -21.86 -6.25
N MET A 112 3.72 -21.94 -7.06
CA MET A 112 3.93 -21.01 -8.17
C MET A 112 2.79 -21.08 -9.19
N ALA A 113 2.37 -22.28 -9.60
CA ALA A 113 1.29 -22.46 -10.56
C ALA A 113 -0.04 -21.86 -10.05
N GLN A 114 -0.37 -22.06 -8.77
CA GLN A 114 -1.55 -21.46 -8.15
C GLN A 114 -1.49 -19.93 -8.14
N HIS A 115 -0.31 -19.35 -7.82
CA HIS A 115 -0.11 -17.91 -7.88
C HIS A 115 -0.27 -17.37 -9.31
N LEU A 116 0.30 -18.04 -10.31
CA LEU A 116 0.20 -17.64 -11.72
C LEU A 116 -1.25 -17.74 -12.22
N GLN A 117 -1.97 -18.81 -11.88
CA GLN A 117 -3.39 -18.95 -12.20
C GLN A 117 -4.23 -17.82 -11.57
N HIS A 118 -3.90 -17.43 -10.34
CA HIS A 118 -4.51 -16.27 -9.69
C HIS A 118 -4.20 -14.97 -10.43
N TRP A 119 -2.95 -14.75 -10.84
CA TRP A 119 -2.54 -13.58 -11.61
C TRP A 119 -3.26 -13.50 -12.97
N MET A 120 -3.41 -14.62 -13.68
CA MET A 120 -4.14 -14.65 -14.95
C MET A 120 -5.60 -14.21 -14.77
N ARG A 121 -6.29 -14.73 -13.75
CA ARG A 121 -7.66 -14.29 -13.40
C ARG A 121 -7.71 -12.80 -13.05
N LYS A 122 -6.73 -12.33 -12.28
CA LYS A 122 -6.58 -10.93 -11.88
C LYS A 122 -6.34 -10.00 -13.08
N MET A 123 -5.52 -10.42 -14.05
CA MET A 123 -5.22 -9.67 -15.27
C MET A 123 -6.46 -9.49 -16.15
N GLN A 124 -7.32 -10.51 -16.25
CA GLN A 124 -8.59 -10.42 -17.00
C GLN A 124 -9.51 -9.31 -16.46
N GLY A 125 -9.51 -9.08 -15.14
CA GLY A 125 -10.28 -8.03 -14.48
C GLY A 125 -9.54 -6.69 -14.34
N SER A 126 -8.30 -6.58 -14.84
CA SER A 126 -7.47 -5.40 -14.66
C SER A 126 -7.80 -4.29 -15.67
N ALA A 127 -7.52 -3.07 -15.25
CA ALA A 127 -7.61 -1.86 -16.04
C ALA A 127 -6.20 -1.48 -16.53
N TYR A 128 -6.07 -1.13 -17.81
CA TYR A 128 -4.79 -0.78 -18.44
C TYR A 128 -4.73 0.69 -18.86
N ASN A 129 -3.52 1.22 -18.99
CA ASN A 129 -3.24 2.61 -19.34
C ASN A 129 -4.09 3.60 -18.52
N CYS A 130 -4.02 3.47 -17.19
CA CYS A 130 -4.92 4.13 -16.26
C CYS A 130 -4.46 5.55 -15.97
N VAL A 131 -5.41 6.49 -16.04
CA VAL A 131 -5.27 7.86 -15.53
C VAL A 131 -6.32 8.04 -14.45
N VAL A 132 -5.89 8.31 -13.22
CA VAL A 132 -6.76 8.52 -12.07
C VAL A 132 -6.73 9.98 -11.68
N LYS A 133 -7.91 10.60 -11.51
CA LYS A 133 -8.08 11.94 -10.94
C LYS A 133 -9.06 11.90 -9.78
N PHE A 134 -8.62 12.36 -8.62
CA PHE A 134 -9.42 12.61 -7.45
C PHE A 134 -9.86 14.07 -7.44
N ARG A 135 -11.16 14.32 -7.25
CA ARG A 135 -11.77 15.65 -7.21
C ARG A 135 -12.47 15.84 -5.88
N CYS A 136 -12.43 17.07 -5.39
CA CYS A 136 -13.10 17.49 -4.17
C CYS A 136 -14.01 18.69 -4.50
N SER A 137 -15.14 18.81 -3.80
CA SER A 137 -15.91 20.06 -3.77
C SER A 137 -15.13 21.18 -3.08
N LYS A 138 -15.44 22.44 -3.40
CA LYS A 138 -14.92 23.62 -2.69
C LYS A 138 -15.00 23.45 -1.17
N GLY A 139 -13.94 23.82 -0.45
CA GLY A 139 -13.81 23.63 0.99
C GLY A 139 -13.05 22.35 1.39
N LEU A 140 -12.64 21.53 0.41
CA LEU A 140 -11.85 20.33 0.62
C LEU A 140 -10.77 20.23 -0.47
N SER A 141 -9.54 19.93 -0.07
CA SER A 141 -8.44 19.73 -1.00
C SER A 141 -7.71 18.41 -0.73
N CYS A 142 -7.10 17.86 -1.78
CA CYS A 142 -6.21 16.72 -1.67
C CYS A 142 -4.86 17.20 -1.10
N LYS A 143 -4.44 16.63 0.03
CA LYS A 143 -3.15 16.92 0.67
C LYS A 143 -2.05 16.01 0.12
N SER A 144 -2.32 14.71 0.08
CA SER A 144 -1.32 13.76 -0.38
C SER A 144 -1.91 12.45 -0.90
N LEU A 145 -1.15 11.78 -1.75
CA LEU A 145 -1.43 10.44 -2.26
C LEU A 145 -0.55 9.41 -1.53
N LEU A 146 -1.17 8.38 -0.97
CA LEU A 146 -0.50 7.20 -0.42
C LEU A 146 -0.67 6.06 -1.43
N ALA A 147 0.31 5.96 -2.33
CA ALA A 147 0.41 4.92 -3.34
C ALA A 147 1.90 4.66 -3.66
N PRO A 148 2.24 3.52 -4.28
CA PRO A 148 3.59 3.28 -4.78
C PRO A 148 3.99 4.24 -5.92
N TRP A 149 3.01 4.86 -6.56
CA TRP A 149 3.20 5.69 -7.74
C TRP A 149 3.25 7.16 -7.37
N PRO A 150 4.12 7.94 -8.03
CA PRO A 150 4.14 9.37 -7.84
C PRO A 150 2.84 10.01 -8.38
N ALA A 151 2.54 11.20 -7.88
CA ALA A 151 1.52 12.03 -8.49
C ALA A 151 1.86 12.34 -9.96
N ALA A 152 0.83 12.49 -10.78
CA ALA A 152 0.95 12.91 -12.17
C ALA A 152 1.60 14.29 -12.23
N ALA A 153 2.53 14.49 -13.16
CA ALA A 153 3.23 15.77 -13.32
C ALA A 153 2.27 16.94 -13.62
N SER A 154 1.11 16.64 -14.21
CA SER A 154 0.04 17.60 -14.51
C SER A 154 -0.81 17.99 -13.29
N ALA A 155 -0.67 17.31 -12.15
CA ALA A 155 -1.44 17.58 -10.93
C ALA A 155 -0.53 18.08 -9.80
N MET A 156 -0.45 19.41 -9.65
CA MET A 156 0.31 20.04 -8.56
C MET A 156 -0.15 19.62 -7.15
N ASP A 157 -1.42 19.26 -7.00
CA ASP A 157 -2.09 18.94 -5.73
C ASP A 157 -2.09 17.45 -5.35
N GLN A 158 -1.22 16.64 -5.98
CA GLN A 158 -1.13 15.18 -5.79
C GLN A 158 -2.46 14.42 -5.98
N SER A 159 -3.44 15.05 -6.62
CA SER A 159 -4.79 14.48 -6.76
C SER A 159 -4.93 13.58 -7.99
N ALA A 160 -3.88 13.42 -8.79
CA ALA A 160 -3.88 12.51 -9.93
C ALA A 160 -2.64 11.65 -9.96
N PHE A 161 -2.73 10.49 -10.58
CA PHE A 161 -1.59 9.64 -10.92
C PHE A 161 -1.91 8.82 -12.17
N GLU A 162 -0.85 8.35 -12.81
CA GLU A 162 -0.93 7.48 -13.99
C GLU A 162 -0.22 6.17 -13.67
N VAL A 163 -0.80 5.07 -14.14
CA VAL A 163 -0.21 3.74 -13.94
C VAL A 163 -0.59 2.83 -15.11
N PRO A 164 0.35 2.01 -15.63
CA PRO A 164 0.06 1.07 -16.70
C PRO A 164 -1.05 0.08 -16.37
N ARG A 165 -1.11 -0.46 -15.15
CA ARG A 165 -2.17 -1.38 -14.73
C ARG A 165 -2.71 -1.08 -13.33
N LEU A 166 -4.03 -1.07 -13.20
CA LEU A 166 -4.75 -1.16 -11.92
C LEU A 166 -5.51 -2.47 -11.85
N SER A 167 -5.18 -3.28 -10.85
CA SER A 167 -5.89 -4.52 -10.60
C SER A 167 -7.08 -4.34 -9.66
N PRO A 168 -8.12 -5.20 -9.73
CA PRO A 168 -9.24 -5.22 -8.78
C PRO A 168 -8.84 -5.30 -7.31
N GLU A 169 -7.67 -5.87 -7.00
CA GLU A 169 -7.18 -6.07 -5.64
C GLU A 169 -6.36 -4.87 -5.12
N MET A 170 -6.14 -3.84 -5.94
CA MET A 170 -5.33 -2.69 -5.55
C MET A 170 -6.18 -1.59 -4.90
N SER A 171 -5.61 -0.97 -3.88
CA SER A 171 -6.18 0.19 -3.19
C SER A 171 -5.12 1.26 -2.98
N VAL A 172 -5.49 2.49 -3.25
CA VAL A 172 -4.74 3.71 -2.93
C VAL A 172 -5.50 4.53 -1.89
N ALA A 173 -4.82 5.41 -1.18
CA ALA A 173 -5.47 6.34 -0.26
C ALA A 173 -5.10 7.79 -0.57
N PHE A 174 -6.10 8.66 -0.58
CA PHE A 174 -5.92 10.11 -0.67
C PHE A 174 -6.16 10.72 0.70
N ILE A 175 -5.21 11.49 1.20
CA ILE A 175 -5.34 12.27 2.42
C ILE A 175 -5.94 13.62 2.05
N LEU A 176 -7.06 13.96 2.68
CA LEU A 176 -7.78 15.20 2.42
C LEU A 176 -7.54 16.17 3.56
N ARG A 177 -7.59 17.46 3.24
CA ARG A 177 -7.56 18.53 4.23
C ARG A 177 -8.65 19.56 3.90
N PRO A 178 -9.26 20.18 4.94
CA PRO A 178 -10.08 21.37 4.73
C PRO A 178 -9.30 22.40 3.90
N GLU A 179 -9.97 23.00 2.93
CA GLU A 179 -9.42 24.13 2.17
C GLU A 179 -9.64 25.39 3.00
N VAL A 180 -8.58 25.82 3.68
CA VAL A 180 -8.55 27.04 4.50
C VAL A 180 -7.46 27.94 3.93
N GLU A 181 -7.78 29.22 3.73
CA GLU A 181 -6.87 30.16 3.07
C GLU A 181 -5.83 30.67 4.07
N ASN A 182 -6.29 31.10 5.25
CA ASN A 182 -5.44 31.74 6.27
C ASN A 182 -5.46 31.00 7.62
N GLU A 183 -6.00 29.78 7.66
CA GLU A 183 -6.26 29.01 8.89
C GLU A 183 -7.06 29.80 9.95
N MET A 184 -7.82 30.82 9.53
CA MET A 184 -8.65 31.65 10.41
C MET A 184 -9.95 30.93 10.77
N GLU A 185 -10.50 31.23 11.95
CA GLU A 185 -11.79 30.68 12.42
C GLU A 185 -12.93 30.88 11.40
N GLU A 186 -12.91 32.00 10.66
CA GLU A 186 -13.90 32.30 9.61
C GLU A 186 -13.87 31.29 8.45
N ASP A 187 -12.70 30.77 8.07
CA ASP A 187 -12.59 29.78 7.01
C ASP A 187 -13.18 28.44 7.45
N TYR A 188 -12.97 28.06 8.72
CA TYR A 188 -13.60 26.87 9.30
C TYR A 188 -15.11 27.04 9.46
N ALA A 189 -15.60 28.24 9.79
CA ALA A 189 -17.02 28.54 9.87
C ALA A 189 -17.71 28.32 8.50
N ARG A 190 -17.13 28.82 7.40
CA ARG A 190 -17.66 28.62 6.03
C ARG A 190 -17.77 27.15 5.63
N ILE A 191 -16.90 26.28 6.16
CA ILE A 191 -16.97 24.83 5.93
C ILE A 191 -18.05 24.21 6.82
N ARG A 192 -18.16 24.62 8.07
CA ARG A 192 -19.18 24.14 9.02
C ARG A 192 -20.60 24.48 8.59
N ASP A 193 -20.81 25.62 7.94
CA ASP A 193 -22.12 26.01 7.42
C ASP A 193 -22.60 25.11 6.26
N ARG A 194 -21.69 24.31 5.68
CA ARG A 194 -22.05 23.36 4.61
C ARG A 194 -22.55 22.07 5.22
N LYS A 195 -23.73 21.61 4.79
CA LYS A 195 -24.30 20.33 5.21
C LYS A 195 -23.49 19.12 4.72
N SER A 196 -22.85 19.22 3.55
CA SER A 196 -22.08 18.13 2.97
C SER A 196 -20.96 18.62 2.05
N LEU A 197 -19.87 17.86 2.01
CA LEU A 197 -18.80 17.98 1.02
C LEU A 197 -18.85 16.75 0.10
N SER A 198 -18.38 16.86 -1.14
CA SER A 198 -18.37 15.73 -2.08
C SER A 198 -16.96 15.44 -2.57
N VAL A 199 -16.66 14.15 -2.72
CA VAL A 199 -15.45 13.67 -3.35
C VAL A 199 -15.81 12.79 -4.55
N GLN A 200 -14.97 12.81 -5.57
CA GLN A 200 -15.14 11.98 -6.74
C GLN A 200 -13.80 11.43 -7.22
N ALA A 201 -13.69 10.11 -7.35
CA ALA A 201 -12.60 9.46 -8.07
C ALA A 201 -13.05 9.17 -9.50
N ALA A 202 -12.31 9.67 -10.49
CA ALA A 202 -12.51 9.37 -11.90
C ALA A 202 -11.30 8.59 -12.44
N ILE A 203 -11.56 7.45 -13.07
CA ILE A 203 -10.56 6.52 -13.57
C ILE A 203 -10.82 6.34 -15.06
N LEU A 204 -9.93 6.89 -15.89
CA LEU A 204 -9.94 6.66 -17.33
C LEU A 204 -8.98 5.50 -17.64
N TYR A 205 -9.48 4.43 -18.25
CA TYR A 205 -8.70 3.22 -18.45
C TYR A 205 -9.14 2.46 -19.71
N THR A 206 -8.32 1.51 -20.14
CA THR A 206 -8.65 0.55 -21.19
C THR A 206 -8.89 -0.82 -20.54
N ASN A 207 -10.04 -1.45 -20.79
CA ASN A 207 -10.30 -2.78 -20.24
C ASN A 207 -9.58 -3.88 -21.02
N SER A 208 -9.66 -5.13 -20.54
CA SER A 208 -9.08 -6.31 -21.21
C SER A 208 -9.68 -6.62 -22.59
N LYS A 209 -10.82 -6.01 -22.94
CA LYS A 209 -11.46 -6.10 -24.27
C LYS A 209 -10.97 -5.02 -25.24
N GLY A 210 -10.09 -4.12 -24.81
CA GLY A 210 -9.55 -3.02 -25.62
C GLY A 210 -10.42 -1.75 -25.65
N GLU A 211 -11.48 -1.69 -24.85
CA GLU A 211 -12.41 -0.55 -24.80
C GLU A 211 -11.87 0.53 -23.85
N ARG A 212 -11.86 1.80 -24.29
CA ARG A 212 -11.51 2.95 -23.45
C ARG A 212 -12.73 3.41 -22.65
N LEU A 213 -12.69 3.24 -21.34
CA LEU A 213 -13.80 3.46 -20.42
C LEU A 213 -13.45 4.51 -19.36
N LEU A 214 -14.49 5.19 -18.86
CA LEU A 214 -14.41 6.07 -17.70
C LEU A 214 -15.24 5.48 -16.57
N ARG A 215 -14.62 5.23 -15.42
CA ARG A 215 -15.30 4.82 -14.18
C ARG A 215 -15.25 5.96 -13.17
N THR A 216 -16.40 6.29 -12.58
CA THR A 216 -16.51 7.35 -11.57
C THR A 216 -17.12 6.82 -10.29
N HIS A 217 -16.51 7.16 -9.15
CA HIS A 217 -17.06 6.93 -7.82
C HIS A 217 -17.26 8.26 -7.13
N THR A 218 -18.51 8.62 -6.85
CA THR A 218 -18.86 9.87 -6.16
C THR A 218 -19.37 9.55 -4.76
N ARG A 219 -18.87 10.25 -3.74
CA ARG A 219 -19.32 10.10 -2.36
C ARG A 219 -19.56 11.46 -1.72
N SER A 220 -20.71 11.62 -1.07
CA SER A 220 -21.00 12.74 -0.18
C SER A 220 -20.53 12.43 1.24
N LEU A 221 -19.91 13.42 1.87
CA LEU A 221 -19.34 13.39 3.22
C LEU A 221 -20.11 14.40 4.08
N GLY A 222 -20.70 13.93 5.18
CA GLY A 222 -21.33 14.82 6.16
C GLY A 222 -20.28 15.64 6.89
N VAL A 223 -20.55 16.93 7.11
CA VAL A 223 -19.69 17.80 7.91
C VAL A 223 -20.13 17.72 9.37
N PRO A 224 -19.25 17.28 10.30
CA PRO A 224 -19.61 17.22 11.71
C PRO A 224 -19.60 18.63 12.33
N ASN A 225 -20.60 18.91 13.17
CA ASN A 225 -20.77 20.19 13.85
C ASN A 225 -20.09 20.23 15.23
N SER A 226 -19.57 19.10 15.70
CA SER A 226 -18.82 19.03 16.95
C SER A 226 -17.72 17.97 16.88
N VAL A 227 -16.70 18.11 17.74
CA VAL A 227 -15.62 17.12 17.88
C VAL A 227 -16.19 15.78 18.34
N ARG A 228 -17.19 15.77 19.24
CA ARG A 228 -17.86 14.54 19.70
C ARG A 228 -18.52 13.79 18.54
N GLN A 229 -19.23 14.51 17.65
CA GLN A 229 -19.84 13.93 16.44
C GLN A 229 -18.77 13.39 15.47
N LEU A 230 -17.65 14.10 15.30
CA LEU A 230 -16.53 13.61 14.49
C LEU A 230 -16.04 12.26 15.01
N TYR A 231 -15.75 12.13 16.31
CA TYR A 231 -15.30 10.86 16.90
C TYR A 231 -16.33 9.73 16.76
N GLN A 232 -17.62 10.03 16.85
CA GLN A 232 -18.69 9.05 16.63
C GLN A 232 -18.79 8.58 15.17
N SER A 233 -18.34 9.40 14.22
CA SER A 233 -18.34 9.09 12.79
C SER A 233 -17.10 8.34 12.29
N VAL A 234 -16.08 8.17 13.14
CA VAL A 234 -14.82 7.50 12.75
C VAL A 234 -15.08 6.04 12.40
N ASN A 235 -14.58 5.62 11.23
CA ASN A 235 -14.46 4.21 10.89
C ASN A 235 -13.02 3.75 11.13
N LEU A 236 -12.86 2.76 12.01
CA LEU A 236 -11.56 2.28 12.44
C LEU A 236 -10.75 1.62 11.32
N ALA A 237 -11.40 0.87 10.42
CA ALA A 237 -10.68 0.10 9.40
C ALA A 237 -9.98 0.99 8.34
N PRO A 238 -10.64 2.01 7.76
CA PRO A 238 -9.97 2.99 6.91
C PRO A 238 -8.90 3.79 7.66
N LEU A 239 -9.16 4.19 8.92
CA LEU A 239 -8.18 4.91 9.74
C LEU A 239 -6.89 4.10 9.90
N MET A 240 -7.00 2.83 10.31
CA MET A 240 -5.85 1.94 10.46
C MET A 240 -5.14 1.70 9.13
N THR A 241 -5.89 1.54 8.04
CA THR A 241 -5.31 1.36 6.70
C THR A 241 -4.47 2.56 6.29
N VAL A 242 -4.97 3.79 6.52
CA VAL A 242 -4.25 5.02 6.21
C VAL A 242 -2.99 5.14 7.06
N LEU A 243 -3.10 4.95 8.39
CA LEU A 243 -1.95 5.04 9.30
C LEU A 243 -0.87 4.02 8.95
N LEU A 244 -1.25 2.77 8.64
CA LEU A 244 -0.31 1.75 8.22
C LEU A 244 0.36 2.11 6.89
N LYS A 245 -0.39 2.58 5.89
CA LYS A 245 0.15 3.00 4.59
C LYS A 245 1.12 4.18 4.73
N GLN A 246 0.86 5.13 5.62
CA GLN A 246 1.79 6.22 5.93
C GLN A 246 3.09 5.70 6.55
N ALA A 247 2.98 4.84 7.56
CA ALA A 247 4.16 4.24 8.19
C ALA A 247 4.99 3.41 7.19
N VAL A 248 4.33 2.63 6.34
CA VAL A 248 4.98 1.87 5.26
C VAL A 248 5.66 2.79 4.24
N ALA A 249 5.03 3.91 3.86
CA ALA A 249 5.66 4.89 2.98
C ALA A 249 6.94 5.47 3.59
N THR A 250 6.94 5.77 4.90
CA THR A 250 8.15 6.16 5.64
C THR A 250 9.18 5.04 5.72
N ALA A 251 8.77 3.78 5.82
CA ALA A 251 9.68 2.63 5.81
C ALA A 251 10.36 2.45 4.45
N LEU A 252 9.64 2.70 3.35
CA LEU A 252 10.15 2.64 1.98
C LEU A 252 10.99 3.87 1.60
N ASP A 253 10.80 4.99 2.29
CA ASP A 253 11.66 6.18 2.17
C ASP A 253 12.02 6.78 3.54
N PRO A 254 13.05 6.22 4.20
CA PRO A 254 13.51 6.73 5.50
C PRO A 254 14.02 8.18 5.45
N ALA A 255 14.37 8.72 4.27
CA ALA A 255 14.85 10.10 4.17
C ALA A 255 13.73 11.14 4.38
N GLN A 256 12.46 10.74 4.26
CA GLN A 256 11.31 11.62 4.49
C GLN A 256 11.03 11.93 5.96
N SER A 257 11.52 11.11 6.89
CA SER A 257 11.25 11.30 8.32
C SER A 257 12.40 10.79 9.18
N ALA A 258 12.79 11.60 10.17
CA ALA A 258 13.73 11.17 11.21
C ALA A 258 13.11 10.16 12.20
N LYS A 259 11.77 9.99 12.19
CA LYS A 259 11.06 9.09 13.10
C LYS A 259 10.97 7.68 12.52
N LEU A 260 11.07 6.68 13.38
CA LEU A 260 10.83 5.30 12.97
C LEU A 260 9.35 5.10 12.57
N PRO A 261 9.04 4.34 11.51
CA PRO A 261 7.68 4.06 11.07
C PRO A 261 6.72 3.60 12.17
N ARG A 262 7.21 2.74 13.07
CA ARG A 262 6.44 2.20 14.21
C ARG A 262 6.09 3.25 15.28
N ASP A 263 6.87 4.31 15.37
CA ASP A 263 6.66 5.36 16.38
C ASP A 263 5.63 6.38 15.88
N LEU A 264 5.56 6.61 14.57
CA LEU A 264 4.47 7.38 13.94
C LEU A 264 3.08 6.80 14.27
N LEU A 265 2.96 5.47 14.27
CA LEU A 265 1.72 4.77 14.64
C LEU A 265 1.36 5.01 16.12
N MET A 266 2.34 4.90 17.01
CA MET A 266 2.12 5.13 18.44
C MET A 266 1.76 6.59 18.72
N GLU A 267 2.48 7.53 18.12
CA GLU A 267 2.21 8.96 18.25
C GLU A 267 0.80 9.32 17.78
N SER A 268 0.39 8.81 16.62
CA SER A 268 -0.98 9.01 16.11
C SER A 268 -2.02 8.46 17.08
N CYS A 269 -1.75 7.30 17.68
CA CYS A 269 -2.64 6.70 18.68
C CYS A 269 -2.80 7.58 19.92
N LEU A 270 -1.68 8.02 20.49
CA LEU A 270 -1.65 8.90 21.67
C LEU A 270 -2.31 10.25 21.38
N GLN A 271 -2.07 10.84 20.21
CA GLN A 271 -2.68 12.11 19.81
C GLN A 271 -4.20 12.01 19.66
N ILE A 272 -4.70 10.96 18.98
CA ILE A 272 -6.14 10.76 18.76
C ILE A 272 -6.86 10.50 20.09
N LEU A 273 -6.34 9.59 20.93
CA LEU A 273 -6.96 9.25 22.22
C LEU A 273 -6.81 10.37 23.26
N GLY A 274 -5.66 11.03 23.30
CA GLY A 274 -5.42 12.18 24.18
C GLY A 274 -6.28 13.38 23.81
N THR A 275 -6.56 13.58 22.51
CA THR A 275 -7.50 14.62 22.05
C THR A 275 -8.94 14.24 22.38
N PHE A 276 -9.33 12.97 22.24
CA PHE A 276 -10.65 12.49 22.67
C PHE A 276 -10.88 12.76 24.16
N ARG A 277 -9.92 12.36 25.01
CA ARG A 277 -9.98 12.61 26.45
C ARG A 277 -10.13 14.09 26.79
N ARG A 278 -9.35 14.97 26.15
CA ARG A 278 -9.38 16.41 26.44
C ARG A 278 -10.62 17.14 25.92
N ARG A 279 -11.20 16.68 24.80
CA ARG A 279 -12.26 17.42 24.08
C ARG A 279 -13.65 16.81 24.20
N CYS A 280 -13.77 15.53 24.55
CA CYS A 280 -15.05 14.81 24.55
C CYS A 280 -15.48 14.32 25.93
N VAL A 281 -14.57 14.25 26.91
CA VAL A 281 -14.82 13.69 28.24
C VAL A 281 -14.81 14.82 29.27
N GLU A 282 -15.93 15.01 29.95
CA GLU A 282 -16.13 16.09 30.95
C GLU A 282 -15.62 15.68 32.34
N TYR A 283 -15.83 14.42 32.74
CA TYR A 283 -15.40 13.88 34.02
C TYR A 283 -14.70 12.53 33.83
N THR A 284 -13.56 12.33 34.48
CA THR A 284 -12.81 11.07 34.40
C THR A 284 -12.16 10.77 35.73
N THR A 285 -12.31 9.52 36.17
CA THR A 285 -11.45 8.93 37.19
C THR A 285 -10.00 8.97 36.70
N LYS A 286 -9.09 9.40 37.58
CA LYS A 286 -7.64 9.25 37.34
C LYS A 286 -7.37 7.74 37.21
N ASN A 287 -6.54 7.34 36.23
CA ASN A 287 -6.12 5.95 35.95
C ASN A 287 -6.98 5.09 35.00
N CYS A 288 -8.00 5.63 34.34
CA CYS A 288 -8.74 4.89 33.29
C CYS A 288 -8.51 5.47 31.89
N LEU A 289 -8.30 4.60 30.89
CA LEU A 289 -8.32 4.98 29.48
C LEU A 289 -9.77 5.07 29.00
N VAL A 290 -10.26 6.29 28.80
CA VAL A 290 -11.62 6.56 28.29
C VAL A 290 -11.56 6.72 26.78
N THR A 291 -12.40 5.98 26.06
CA THR A 291 -12.52 6.03 24.59
C THR A 291 -13.98 5.82 24.18
N ASN A 292 -14.33 6.12 22.93
CA ASN A 292 -15.64 5.80 22.39
C ASN A 292 -15.68 4.40 21.77
N ARG A 293 -16.89 3.90 21.50
CA ARG A 293 -17.09 2.58 20.87
C ARG A 293 -16.34 2.43 19.54
N GLN A 294 -16.25 3.49 18.74
CA GLN A 294 -15.57 3.42 17.43
C GLN A 294 -14.05 3.21 17.56
N LEU A 295 -13.44 3.68 18.64
CA LEU A 295 -11.99 3.60 18.89
C LEU A 295 -11.63 2.55 19.95
N MET A 296 -12.57 1.72 20.40
CA MET A 296 -12.29 0.75 21.47
C MET A 296 -11.21 -0.27 21.09
N LEU A 297 -11.15 -0.67 19.81
CA LEU A 297 -10.13 -1.58 19.29
C LEU A 297 -8.91 -0.85 18.70
N PHE A 298 -8.89 0.49 18.71
CA PHE A 298 -7.84 1.26 18.07
C PHE A 298 -6.44 0.98 18.65
N PRO A 299 -6.23 0.95 19.98
CA PRO A 299 -4.94 0.58 20.56
C PRO A 299 -4.47 -0.82 20.15
N LEU A 300 -5.39 -1.78 20.06
CA LEU A 300 -5.11 -3.16 19.67
C LEU A 300 -4.57 -3.21 18.24
N TYR A 301 -5.26 -2.57 17.29
CA TYR A 301 -4.82 -2.54 15.89
C TYR A 301 -3.53 -1.75 15.69
N VAL A 302 -3.29 -0.68 16.47
CA VAL A 302 -2.02 0.04 16.46
C VAL A 302 -0.88 -0.86 16.94
N LEU A 303 -1.08 -1.61 18.02
CA LEU A 303 -0.08 -2.56 18.52
C LEU A 303 0.22 -3.64 17.47
N ALA A 304 -0.81 -4.21 16.85
CA ALA A 304 -0.68 -5.16 15.76
C ALA A 304 0.13 -4.58 14.58
N ALA A 305 -0.19 -3.36 14.14
CA ALA A 305 0.52 -2.69 13.06
C ALA A 305 2.01 -2.46 13.38
N ARG A 306 2.31 -2.09 14.63
CA ARG A 306 3.70 -1.95 15.10
C ARG A 306 4.44 -3.29 15.10
N LYS A 307 3.80 -4.37 15.56
CA LYS A 307 4.36 -5.72 15.54
C LYS A 307 4.62 -6.21 14.11
N LEU A 308 3.67 -5.99 13.19
CA LEU A 308 3.81 -6.32 11.78
C LEU A 308 5.00 -5.58 11.15
N LEU A 309 5.08 -4.26 11.33
CA LEU A 309 6.20 -3.47 10.81
C LEU A 309 7.53 -3.89 11.42
N TYR A 310 7.56 -4.18 12.73
CA TYR A 310 8.77 -4.67 13.38
C TYR A 310 9.21 -6.00 12.79
N ALA A 311 8.31 -6.97 12.64
CA ALA A 311 8.61 -8.27 12.03
C ALA A 311 9.19 -8.10 10.61
N LEU A 312 8.58 -7.25 9.78
CA LEU A 312 9.03 -7.01 8.41
C LEU A 312 10.39 -6.28 8.33
N THR A 313 10.65 -5.31 9.21
CA THR A 313 11.85 -4.43 9.10
C THR A 313 13.03 -4.85 9.97
N SER A 314 12.79 -5.69 10.99
CA SER A 314 13.84 -6.15 11.91
C SER A 314 14.27 -7.59 11.63
N SER A 315 13.56 -8.30 10.75
CA SER A 315 13.98 -9.63 10.31
C SER A 315 15.31 -9.56 9.55
N LYS A 316 16.13 -10.61 9.69
CA LYS A 316 17.33 -10.83 8.86
C LYS A 316 16.97 -11.39 7.47
N GLU A 317 15.68 -11.38 7.12
CA GLU A 317 15.14 -11.79 5.83
C GLU A 317 15.75 -11.05 4.63
N ASP A 318 15.58 -11.64 3.45
CA ASP A 318 15.98 -11.05 2.18
C ASP A 318 15.35 -9.66 2.00
N LYS A 319 16.19 -8.66 1.70
CA LYS A 319 15.74 -7.28 1.42
C LYS A 319 14.67 -7.22 0.34
N ALA A 320 14.74 -8.09 -0.67
CA ALA A 320 13.74 -8.17 -1.73
C ALA A 320 12.36 -8.56 -1.18
N GLN A 321 12.32 -9.51 -0.25
CA GLN A 321 11.09 -9.95 0.41
C GLN A 321 10.49 -8.86 1.31
N VAL A 322 11.35 -8.13 2.02
CA VAL A 322 10.93 -7.01 2.87
C VAL A 322 10.30 -5.90 2.03
N GLU A 323 10.98 -5.45 0.97
CA GLU A 323 10.44 -4.42 0.07
C GLU A 323 9.16 -4.87 -0.65
N GLU A 324 9.11 -6.11 -1.11
CA GLU A 324 7.91 -6.70 -1.75
C GLU A 324 6.72 -6.67 -0.80
N SER A 325 6.94 -7.05 0.47
CA SER A 325 5.92 -7.02 1.52
C SER A 325 5.43 -5.60 1.82
N LEU A 326 6.33 -4.63 1.92
CA LEU A 326 5.99 -3.22 2.13
C LEU A 326 5.18 -2.66 0.93
N HIS A 327 5.64 -2.90 -0.30
CA HIS A 327 4.92 -2.49 -1.51
C HIS A 327 3.55 -3.17 -1.67
N ARG A 328 3.42 -4.42 -1.21
CA ARG A 328 2.15 -5.15 -1.14
C ARG A 328 1.19 -4.50 -0.15
N ILE A 329 1.63 -4.17 1.07
CA ILE A 329 0.80 -3.47 2.07
C ILE A 329 0.32 -2.13 1.55
N LEU A 330 1.17 -1.37 0.85
CA LEU A 330 0.81 -0.06 0.32
C LEU A 330 -0.35 -0.12 -0.70
N ARG A 331 -0.45 -1.23 -1.44
CA ARG A 331 -1.52 -1.49 -2.43
C ARG A 331 -2.68 -2.29 -1.87
N MET A 332 -2.58 -2.78 -0.64
CA MET A 332 -3.55 -3.70 -0.07
C MET A 332 -4.90 -3.00 0.19
N PRO A 333 -6.04 -3.66 -0.08
CA PRO A 333 -7.36 -3.13 0.23
C PRO A 333 -7.65 -3.23 1.73
N ILE A 334 -8.60 -2.42 2.19
CA ILE A 334 -8.90 -2.28 3.63
C ILE A 334 -9.15 -3.63 4.30
N HIS A 335 -9.96 -4.50 3.68
CA HIS A 335 -10.29 -5.79 4.27
C HIS A 335 -9.06 -6.69 4.47
N SER A 336 -8.16 -6.75 3.49
CA SER A 336 -6.91 -7.51 3.60
C SER A 336 -5.97 -6.90 4.63
N VAL A 337 -5.89 -5.56 4.73
CA VAL A 337 -5.11 -4.89 5.79
C VAL A 337 -5.61 -5.30 7.17
N MET A 338 -6.93 -5.31 7.38
CA MET A 338 -7.49 -5.68 8.69
C MET A 338 -7.17 -7.13 9.07
N VAL A 339 -7.21 -8.06 8.10
CA VAL A 339 -6.84 -9.48 8.34
C VAL A 339 -5.33 -9.64 8.57
N ALA A 340 -4.49 -8.86 7.87
CA ALA A 340 -3.05 -8.85 8.09
C ALA A 340 -2.66 -8.30 9.47
N LEU A 341 -3.42 -7.31 9.98
CA LEU A 341 -3.21 -6.75 11.32
C LEU A 341 -3.72 -7.68 12.42
N TYR A 342 -4.91 -8.26 12.27
CA TYR A 342 -5.49 -9.16 13.25
C TYR A 342 -5.86 -10.50 12.57
N PRO A 343 -4.97 -11.50 12.66
CA PRO A 343 -5.18 -12.81 12.06
C PRO A 343 -6.48 -13.46 12.53
N ARG A 344 -7.06 -14.31 11.68
CA ARG A 344 -8.22 -15.12 12.00
C ARG A 344 -7.76 -16.49 12.47
N VAL A 345 -8.28 -16.93 13.61
CA VAL A 345 -8.03 -18.25 14.18
C VAL A 345 -9.32 -19.05 14.09
N PHE A 346 -9.33 -20.10 13.28
CA PHE A 346 -10.49 -20.97 13.07
C PHE A 346 -10.27 -22.27 13.85
N PRO A 347 -11.08 -22.57 14.87
CA PRO A 347 -11.05 -23.89 15.52
C PRO A 347 -11.57 -24.94 14.54
N LEU A 348 -10.89 -26.05 14.37
CA LEU A 348 -11.28 -27.14 13.47
C LEU A 348 -11.86 -28.28 14.31
N PRO A 349 -13.18 -28.54 14.26
CA PRO A 349 -13.79 -29.66 14.99
C PRO A 349 -13.34 -31.02 14.43
N ALA A 350 -13.29 -32.05 15.29
CA ALA A 350 -12.98 -33.42 14.86
C ALA A 350 -13.99 -33.95 13.83
N ASP A 351 -15.29 -33.70 14.07
CA ASP A 351 -16.39 -34.24 13.26
C ASP A 351 -17.02 -33.15 12.37
N SER A 352 -16.19 -32.49 11.54
CA SER A 352 -16.74 -31.57 10.52
C SER A 352 -17.12 -32.35 9.26
N PRO A 353 -18.41 -32.33 8.82
CA PRO A 353 -18.79 -32.92 7.54
C PRO A 353 -18.02 -32.27 6.39
N GLU A 354 -17.71 -33.05 5.34
CA GLU A 354 -17.12 -32.49 4.12
C GLU A 354 -18.04 -31.43 3.51
N GLY A 355 -17.48 -30.26 3.20
CA GLY A 355 -18.22 -29.16 2.56
C GLY A 355 -18.90 -28.15 3.51
N VAL A 356 -18.64 -28.19 4.82
CA VAL A 356 -19.16 -27.19 5.76
C VAL A 356 -18.33 -25.90 5.73
N ASP A 357 -19.01 -24.76 5.87
CA ASP A 357 -18.38 -23.45 6.00
C ASP A 357 -17.40 -23.38 7.18
N LEU A 358 -16.33 -22.59 7.03
CA LEU A 358 -15.38 -22.36 8.12
C LEU A 358 -16.12 -21.81 9.35
N PRO A 359 -15.79 -22.31 10.56
CA PRO A 359 -16.45 -21.86 11.78
C PRO A 359 -16.13 -20.41 12.09
N ARG A 360 -16.83 -19.84 13.08
CA ARG A 360 -16.56 -18.46 13.50
C ARG A 360 -15.13 -18.34 14.03
N ALA A 361 -14.41 -17.33 13.53
CA ALA A 361 -13.06 -17.04 14.00
C ALA A 361 -13.05 -16.64 15.49
N SER A 362 -12.13 -17.22 16.23
CA SER A 362 -11.82 -16.92 17.64
C SER A 362 -10.77 -15.81 17.75
N ALA A 363 -10.55 -15.31 18.97
CA ALA A 363 -9.52 -14.31 19.23
C ALA A 363 -8.11 -14.86 18.93
N ALA A 364 -7.27 -14.03 18.31
CA ALA A 364 -5.88 -14.37 18.02
C ALA A 364 -5.01 -14.25 19.29
N SER A 365 -5.12 -15.26 20.16
CA SER A 365 -4.34 -15.40 21.39
C SER A 365 -3.81 -16.83 21.50
N GLU A 366 -2.60 -16.97 22.01
CA GLU A 366 -1.99 -18.28 22.32
C GLU A 366 -2.87 -19.08 23.29
N GLU A 367 -3.50 -18.41 24.25
CA GLU A 367 -4.37 -19.06 25.23
C GLU A 367 -5.58 -19.75 24.57
N VAL A 368 -6.14 -19.14 23.52
CA VAL A 368 -7.27 -19.70 22.78
C VAL A 368 -6.86 -20.96 22.02
N VAL A 369 -5.65 -20.96 21.47
CA VAL A 369 -5.13 -22.08 20.68
C VAL A 369 -4.69 -23.23 21.60
N THR A 370 -4.01 -22.93 22.71
CA THR A 370 -3.42 -23.94 23.61
C THR A 370 -4.40 -24.50 24.64
N ARG A 371 -5.37 -23.69 25.11
CA ARG A 371 -6.38 -24.12 26.10
C ARG A 371 -7.76 -24.35 25.49
N GLY A 372 -7.93 -24.12 24.19
CA GLY A 372 -9.20 -24.35 23.53
C GLY A 372 -9.49 -25.84 23.35
N THR A 373 -10.75 -26.18 23.12
CA THR A 373 -11.24 -27.57 23.09
C THR A 373 -11.18 -28.22 21.70
N ALA A 374 -10.85 -27.46 20.65
CA ALA A 374 -10.76 -28.00 19.30
C ALA A 374 -9.43 -28.76 19.11
N PRO A 375 -9.44 -29.90 18.39
CA PRO A 375 -8.24 -30.72 18.16
C PRO A 375 -7.20 -30.07 17.23
N ALA A 376 -7.62 -29.07 16.45
CA ALA A 376 -6.73 -28.31 15.59
C ALA A 376 -7.27 -26.90 15.36
N TYR A 377 -6.38 -26.02 14.88
CA TYR A 377 -6.67 -24.63 14.55
C TYR A 377 -6.03 -24.27 13.22
N LEU A 378 -6.79 -23.55 12.39
CA LEU A 378 -6.29 -22.90 11.20
C LEU A 378 -6.11 -21.41 11.47
N VAL A 379 -4.88 -20.92 11.41
CA VAL A 379 -4.57 -19.49 11.57
C VAL A 379 -4.26 -18.90 10.20
N THR A 380 -4.89 -17.79 9.84
CA THR A 380 -4.55 -17.07 8.60
C THR A 380 -4.57 -15.56 8.82
N ASN A 381 -3.57 -14.89 8.23
CA ASN A 381 -3.47 -13.43 8.20
C ASN A 381 -3.66 -12.87 6.77
N GLY A 382 -4.14 -13.70 5.84
CA GLY A 382 -4.31 -13.34 4.43
C GLY A 382 -3.00 -13.21 3.62
N LEU A 383 -1.84 -13.33 4.28
CA LEU A 383 -0.52 -13.43 3.63
C LEU A 383 0.04 -14.85 3.72
N GLY A 384 -0.27 -15.55 4.81
CA GLY A 384 0.09 -16.93 5.07
C GLY A 384 -1.03 -17.65 5.81
N MET A 385 -0.84 -18.96 5.94
CA MET A 385 -1.75 -19.86 6.62
C MET A 385 -0.93 -20.88 7.40
N TRP A 386 -1.33 -21.11 8.64
CA TRP A 386 -0.68 -22.03 9.56
C TRP A 386 -1.71 -23.00 10.10
N TYR A 387 -1.35 -24.27 10.14
CA TYR A 387 -2.12 -25.31 10.76
C TYR A 387 -1.46 -25.68 12.09
N HIS A 388 -2.21 -25.63 13.18
CA HIS A 388 -1.75 -26.02 14.50
C HIS A 388 -2.63 -27.15 15.03
N GLN A 389 -2.01 -28.28 15.35
CA GLN A 389 -2.68 -29.42 15.97
C GLN A 389 -2.32 -29.42 17.46
N THR A 390 -3.34 -29.48 18.32
CA THR A 390 -3.20 -29.48 19.79
C THR A 390 -2.84 -30.84 20.34
#